data_AF-A0A9X1XEZ8-F1
#
_entry.id   AF-A0A9X1XEZ8-F1
#
_cell.length_a   1.000
_cell.length_b   1.000
_cell.length_c   1.000
_cell.angle_alpha   90.00
_cell.angle_beta   90.00
_cell.angle_gamma   90.00
#
_symmetry.space_group_name_H-M   'P 1'
#
loop_
_entity.id
_entity.type
_entity.pdbx_description
1 polymer ?
#
loop_
_entity_poly.entity_id
_entity_poly.type
_entity_poly.pdbx_seq_one_letter_code
_entity_poly.pdbx_strand_id
1 'polypeptide(L)' 'MLWETLERVNRLRQEALSNQAFVDSAKEHEQALQENDGLETNKRRRKKARTKSLSQVYEQSEFGFNPSGVEH' A
#
# COMPACT_ATOMS: atom_id res chain seq x y z
N MET A 1 -27.56 -8.60 -7.13
CA MET A 1 -27.48 -9.45 -5.92
C MET A 1 -26.79 -8.71 -4.76
N LEU A 2 -27.33 -7.56 -4.32
CA LEU A 2 -26.71 -6.78 -3.22
C LEU A 2 -26.93 -7.44 -1.85
N TRP A 3 -28.11 -8.02 -1.66
CA TRP A 3 -28.48 -8.73 -0.44
C TRP A 3 -27.61 -9.96 -0.18
N GLU A 4 -27.39 -10.78 -1.21
CA GLU A 4 -26.49 -11.94 -1.13
C GLU A 4 -25.05 -11.56 -0.77
N THR A 5 -24.54 -10.44 -1.30
CA THR A 5 -23.21 -9.96 -0.93
C THR A 5 -23.14 -9.50 0.53
N LEU A 6 -24.19 -8.88 1.03
CA LEU A 6 -24.25 -8.38 2.40
C LEU A 6 -24.33 -9.53 3.41
N GLU A 7 -25.15 -10.55 3.13
CA GLU A 7 -25.23 -11.77 3.95
C GLU A 7 -23.90 -12.52 4.00
N ARG A 8 -23.24 -12.66 2.84
CA ARG A 8 -21.92 -13.31 2.77
C ARG A 8 -20.89 -12.56 3.61
N VAL A 9 -20.85 -11.24 3.52
CA VAL A 9 -19.92 -10.41 4.33
C VAL A 9 -20.23 -10.53 5.82
N ASN A 10 -21.50 -10.52 6.21
CA ASN A 10 -21.88 -10.69 7.61
C ASN A 10 -21.46 -12.05 8.17
N ARG A 11 -21.63 -13.12 7.39
CA ARG A 11 -21.18 -14.46 7.77
C ARG A 11 -19.66 -14.49 7.97
N LEU A 12 -18.89 -13.97 7.01
CA LEU A 12 -17.42 -13.90 7.12
C LEU A 12 -16.97 -13.08 8.32
N ARG A 13 -17.69 -11.99 8.64
CA ARG A 13 -17.42 -11.19 9.83
C ARG A 13 -17.62 -12.01 11.11
N GLN A 14 -18.71 -12.76 11.21
CA GLN A 14 -18.99 -13.61 12.37
C GLN A 14 -17.94 -14.72 12.52
N GLU A 15 -17.52 -15.34 11.42
CA GLU A 15 -16.45 -16.35 11.39
C GLU A 15 -15.10 -15.75 11.79
N ALA A 16 -14.80 -14.50 11.39
CA ALA A 16 -13.58 -13.82 11.80
C ALA A 16 -13.60 -13.43 13.29
N LEU A 17 -14.73 -12.98 13.80
CA LEU A 17 -14.89 -12.60 15.22
C LEU A 17 -14.86 -13.80 16.17
N SER A 18 -15.19 -15.01 15.71
CA SER A 18 -15.07 -16.22 16.52
C SER A 18 -13.63 -16.74 16.60
N ASN A 19 -12.73 -16.26 15.74
CA ASN A 19 -11.32 -16.61 15.77
C ASN A 19 -10.52 -15.64 16.65
N GLN A 20 -10.09 -16.11 17.82
CA GLN A 20 -9.35 -15.29 18.78
C GLN A 20 -8.02 -14.75 18.23
N ALA A 21 -7.30 -15.54 17.43
CA ALA A 21 -6.02 -15.12 16.84
C ALA A 21 -6.19 -13.95 15.87
N PHE A 22 -7.32 -13.91 15.14
CA PHE A 22 -7.65 -12.80 14.26
C PHE A 22 -7.95 -11.53 15.06
N VAL A 23 -8.72 -11.65 16.16
CA VAL A 23 -9.07 -10.52 17.03
C VAL A 23 -7.83 -9.91 17.67
N ASP A 24 -6.91 -10.74 18.16
CA ASP A 24 -5.69 -10.27 18.81
C ASP A 24 -4.76 -9.58 17.80
N SER A 25 -4.57 -10.18 16.62
CA SER A 25 -3.83 -9.54 15.51
C SER A 25 -4.47 -8.22 15.07
N ALA A 26 -5.79 -8.14 15.00
CA ALA A 26 -6.50 -6.92 14.64
C ALA A 26 -6.29 -5.79 15.66
N LYS A 27 -6.26 -6.12 16.97
CA LYS A 27 -5.97 -5.15 18.05
C LYS A 27 -4.54 -4.64 17.99
N GLU A 28 -3.57 -5.53 17.80
CA GLU A 28 -2.16 -5.16 17.65
C GLU A 28 -1.96 -4.21 16.45
N HIS A 29 -2.62 -4.50 15.33
CA HIS A 29 -2.59 -3.64 14.16
C HIS A 29 -3.27 -2.27 14.40
N GLU A 30 -4.39 -2.23 15.12
CA GLU A 30 -5.04 -0.97 15.52
C GLU A 30 -4.09 -0.10 16.37
N GLN A 31 -3.41 -0.70 17.35
CA GLN A 31 -2.42 0.00 18.17
C GLN A 31 -1.26 0.53 17.31
N ALA A 32 -0.74 -0.29 16.39
CA ALA A 32 0.31 0.13 15.48
C ALA A 32 -0.11 1.32 14.60
N LEU A 33 -1.35 1.36 14.11
CA LEU A 33 -1.87 2.50 13.35
C LEU A 33 -1.97 3.76 14.20
N GLN A 34 -2.50 3.65 15.43
CA GLN A 34 -2.62 4.78 16.35
C GLN A 34 -1.24 5.39 16.70
N GLU A 35 -0.22 4.56 16.89
CA GLU A 35 1.15 4.99 17.11
C GLU A 35 1.76 5.69 15.88
N ASN A 36 1.43 5.21 14.67
CA ASN A 36 1.96 5.77 13.41
C ASN A 36 1.21 7.02 12.93
N ASP A 37 -0.08 7.17 13.22
CA ASP A 37 -0.88 8.33 12.77
C ASP A 37 -0.38 9.65 13.38
N GLY A 38 0.21 9.61 14.58
CA GLY A 38 0.89 10.76 15.18
C GLY A 38 2.15 11.21 14.41
N LEU A 39 2.79 10.31 13.66
CA LEU A 39 4.03 10.55 12.92
C LEU A 39 3.79 10.95 11.45
N GLU A 40 2.72 10.47 10.82
CA GLU A 40 2.43 10.72 9.41
C GLU A 40 1.91 12.15 9.12
N THR A 41 1.27 12.80 10.10
CA THR A 41 0.86 14.22 9.96
C THR A 41 2.06 15.17 9.84
N ASN A 42 3.20 14.81 10.44
CA ASN A 42 4.43 15.63 10.41
C ASN A 42 5.35 15.33 9.21
N LYS A 43 5.28 14.15 8.60
CA LYS A 43 6.12 13.80 7.44
C LYS A 43 5.66 14.46 6.14
N ARG A 44 4.38 14.82 6.00
CA ARG A 44 3.84 15.49 4.79
C ARG A 44 4.36 16.92 4.60
N ARG A 45 5.08 17.49 5.57
CA ARG A 45 5.68 18.84 5.49
C ARG A 45 7.21 18.87 5.38
N ARG A 46 7.87 17.73 5.19
CA ARG A 46 9.30 17.75 4.80
C ARG A 46 9.37 18.07 3.31
N LYS A 47 9.61 19.36 3.05
CA LYS A 47 9.89 19.97 1.75
C LYS A 47 10.46 18.93 0.79
N LYS A 48 9.75 18.68 -0.32
CA LYS A 48 10.31 18.04 -1.52
C LYS A 48 11.55 18.85 -1.91
N ALA A 49 12.72 18.49 -1.38
CA ALA A 49 13.97 18.79 -2.05
C ALA A 49 13.76 18.24 -3.46
N ARG A 50 13.92 19.09 -4.47
CA ARG A 50 13.67 18.77 -5.87
C ARG A 50 14.74 17.76 -6.33
N THR A 51 14.67 16.54 -5.84
CA THR A 51 15.27 15.39 -6.49
C THR A 51 14.58 15.31 -7.84
N LYS A 52 15.37 15.46 -8.91
CA LYS A 52 14.88 15.29 -10.29
C LYS A 52 14.04 14.01 -10.34
N SER A 53 12.83 14.08 -10.90
CA SER A 53 12.00 12.88 -11.02
C SER A 53 12.74 11.86 -11.87
N LEU A 54 12.45 10.57 -11.66
CA LEU A 54 13.00 9.50 -12.50
C LEU A 54 12.80 9.79 -13.99
N SER A 55 11.63 10.33 -14.37
CA SER A 55 11.37 10.78 -15.74
C SER A 55 12.34 11.85 -16.25
N GLN A 56 12.77 12.79 -15.39
CA GLN A 56 13.76 13.81 -15.72
C GLN A 56 15.19 13.27 -15.81
N VAL A 57 15.50 12.18 -15.10
CA VAL A 57 16.81 11.50 -15.17
C VAL A 57 16.96 10.73 -16.48
N TYR A 58 15.85 10.17 -16.98
CA TYR A 58 15.81 9.36 -18.20
C TYR A 58 15.32 10.12 -19.45
N GLU A 59 15.17 11.45 -19.36
CA GLU A 59 14.74 12.29 -20.50
C GLU A 59 15.74 12.25 -21.67
N GLN A 60 17.02 11.95 -21.38
CA GLN A 60 18.09 11.89 -22.38
C GLN A 60 18.51 10.46 -22.75
N SER A 61 17.88 9.43 -22.19
CA SER A 61 18.20 8.04 -22.53
C SER A 61 17.29 7.55 -23.65
N GLU A 62 17.86 7.29 -24.82
CA GLU A 62 17.17 6.64 -25.93
C GLU A 62 16.95 5.16 -25.61
N PHE A 63 15.79 4.83 -25.06
CA PHE A 63 15.34 3.44 -24.89
C PHE A 63 14.98 2.87 -26.26
N GLY A 64 15.98 2.31 -26.94
CA GLY A 64 15.84 1.76 -28.28
C GLY A 64 17.17 1.50 -28.99
N PHE A 65 18.27 2.07 -28.49
CA PHE A 65 19.60 1.75 -29.02
C PHE A 65 20.10 0.43 -28.40
N ASN A 66 19.79 -0.68 -29.07
CA ASN A 66 20.41 -1.98 -28.82
C ASN A 66 21.54 -2.21 -29.85
N PRO A 67 22.79 -1.79 -29.57
CA PRO A 67 23.91 -2.03 -30.49
C PRO A 67 24.25 -3.52 -30.63
N SER A 68 23.80 -4.35 -29.69
CA SER A 68 24.09 -5.78 -29.63
C SER A 68 23.02 -6.67 -30.28
N GLY A 69 21.80 -6.17 -30.51
CA GLY A 69 20.71 -6.91 -31.15
C GLY A 69 20.20 -8.17 -30.44
N VAL A 70 20.69 -8.48 -29.24
CA VAL A 70 20.26 -9.68 -28.50
C VAL A 70 19.06 -9.33 -27.62
N GLU A 71 17.96 -10.06 -27.80
CA GLU A 71 16.79 -10.07 -26.92
C GLU A 71 16.90 -11.28 -25.99
N HIS A 72 16.58 -11.09 -24.70
CA HIS A 72 16.63 -12.13 -23.66
C HIS A 72 15.23 -12.66 -23.34
#